data_AF-A0A544QP61-F1
#
_entry.id   AF-A0A544QP61-F1
#
_cell.length_a   1.000
_cell.length_b   1.000
_cell.length_c   1.000
_cell.angle_alpha   90.00
_cell.angle_beta   90.00
_cell.angle_gamma   90.00
#
_symmetry.space_group_name_H-M   'P 1'
#
loop_
_entity.id
_entity.type
_entity.pdbx_description
1 polymer ?
#
loop_
_entity_poly.entity_id
_entity_poly.type
_entity_poly.pdbx_seq_one_letter_code
_entity_poly.pdbx_strand_id
1 'polypeptide(L)'
;MSDFDKEAEREKLRKKYADDEAKRANTKRMSELLLKGATMTNQHCDECGDPLFSHDGQTFCPTCQAGTQQPADAQQQADTQQPMDTQQANGAQQPANAAQSPATEPESSATQPQSTPTDTPATNGHPGASDGRPPEPTQQSTQQSTSQSSPPTEGLTTARQSLIGTITRFSQQAAKTDDPRRAKELLAAAREAAETLRALEFE
;
A
#
# COMPACT_ATOMS: atom_id res chain seq x y z
N MET A 1 29.26 27.23 12.65
CA MET A 1 28.88 26.70 11.33
C MET A 1 29.30 25.26 11.35
N SER A 2 28.36 24.33 11.47
CA SER A 2 28.67 22.90 11.62
C SER A 2 29.40 22.42 10.37
N ASP A 3 30.65 21.96 10.56
CA ASP A 3 31.43 21.25 9.55
C ASP A 3 30.70 19.96 9.18
N PHE A 4 29.82 20.07 8.20
CA PHE A 4 29.24 18.95 7.51
C PHE A 4 30.36 18.32 6.68
N ASP A 5 30.74 17.08 7.00
CA ASP A 5 31.77 16.34 6.27
C ASP A 5 31.32 16.08 4.82
N LYS A 6 31.58 17.06 3.95
CA LYS A 6 31.21 17.08 2.53
C LYS A 6 31.70 15.84 1.78
N GLU A 7 32.80 15.24 2.22
CA GLU A 7 33.33 14.01 1.65
C GLU A 7 32.48 12.78 1.99
N ALA A 8 32.11 12.62 3.27
CA ALA A 8 31.25 11.52 3.72
C ALA A 8 29.85 11.58 3.06
N GLU A 9 29.30 12.78 2.88
CA GLU A 9 28.02 12.94 2.18
C GLU A 9 28.14 12.58 0.69
N ARG A 10 29.20 13.03 0.02
CA ARG A 10 29.43 12.69 -1.40
C ARG A 10 29.59 11.19 -1.59
N GLU A 11 30.29 10.50 -0.70
CA GLU A 11 30.45 9.04 -0.74
C GLU A 11 29.10 8.34 -0.51
N LYS A 12 28.33 8.79 0.49
CA LYS A 12 26.97 8.28 0.73
C LYS A 12 26.06 8.46 -0.49
N LEU A 13 26.13 9.62 -1.15
CA LEU A 13 25.38 9.87 -2.39
C LEU A 13 25.82 8.93 -3.50
N ARG A 14 27.13 8.76 -3.71
CA ARG A 14 27.66 7.83 -4.72
C ARG A 14 27.16 6.40 -4.48
N LYS A 15 27.23 5.91 -3.24
CA LYS A 15 26.72 4.58 -2.88
C LYS A 15 25.23 4.47 -3.18
N LYS A 16 24.42 5.45 -2.74
CA LYS A 16 22.98 5.47 -3.01
C LYS A 16 22.68 5.44 -4.51
N TYR A 17 23.35 6.25 -5.32
CA TYR A 17 23.14 6.26 -6.76
C TYR A 17 23.55 4.94 -7.42
N ALA A 18 24.63 4.31 -6.96
CA ALA A 18 25.04 2.99 -7.43
C ALA A 18 24.00 1.91 -7.09
N ASP A 19 23.50 1.90 -5.86
CA ASP A 19 22.44 0.99 -5.41
C ASP A 19 21.12 1.22 -6.19
N ASP A 20 20.75 2.48 -6.41
CA ASP A 20 19.58 2.87 -7.21
C ASP A 20 19.72 2.39 -8.67
N GLU A 21 20.92 2.48 -9.24
CA GLU A 21 21.18 2.02 -10.60
C GLU A 21 21.09 0.49 -10.73
N ALA A 22 21.65 -0.24 -9.76
CA ALA A 22 21.51 -1.70 -9.71
C ALA A 22 20.02 -2.12 -9.62
N LYS A 23 19.22 -1.41 -8.81
CA LYS A 23 17.79 -1.66 -8.69
C LYS A 23 17.05 -1.39 -10.01
N ARG A 24 17.36 -0.29 -10.71
CA ARG A 24 16.79 0.00 -12.03
C ARG A 24 17.14 -1.09 -13.05
N ALA A 25 18.38 -1.56 -13.04
CA ALA A 25 18.81 -2.63 -13.94
C ALA A 25 18.03 -3.94 -13.69
N ASN A 26 17.82 -4.30 -12.42
CA ASN A 26 17.01 -5.47 -12.04
C ASN A 26 15.55 -5.33 -12.51
N THR A 27 14.89 -4.20 -12.25
CA THR A 27 13.52 -3.93 -12.75
C THR A 27 13.43 -3.96 -14.27
N LYS A 28 14.43 -3.38 -14.97
CA LYS A 28 14.46 -3.40 -16.44
C LYS A 28 14.52 -4.83 -16.97
N ARG A 29 15.39 -5.69 -16.42
CA ARG A 29 15.47 -7.10 -16.80
C ARG A 29 14.13 -7.84 -16.57
N MET A 30 13.47 -7.58 -15.44
CA MET A 30 12.13 -8.17 -15.17
C MET A 30 11.12 -7.73 -16.24
N SER A 31 11.07 -6.43 -16.57
CA SER A 31 10.15 -5.92 -17.58
C SER A 31 10.41 -6.50 -18.98
N GLU A 32 11.68 -6.68 -19.35
CA GLU A 32 12.05 -7.29 -20.63
C GLU A 32 11.62 -8.76 -20.72
N LEU A 33 11.68 -9.51 -19.62
CA LEU A 33 11.21 -10.91 -19.58
C LEU A 33 9.70 -11.01 -19.73
N LEU A 34 8.94 -10.15 -19.05
CA LEU A 34 7.48 -10.08 -19.19
C LEU A 34 7.07 -9.72 -20.62
N LEU A 35 7.78 -8.78 -21.25
CA LEU A 35 7.54 -8.42 -22.65
C LEU A 35 7.85 -9.57 -23.63
N LYS A 36 8.78 -10.46 -23.27
CA LYS A 36 9.09 -11.69 -24.03
C LYS A 36 8.10 -12.83 -23.76
N GLY A 37 7.06 -12.61 -22.94
CA GLY A 37 6.04 -13.58 -22.61
C GLY A 37 6.40 -14.51 -21.45
N ALA A 38 7.47 -14.23 -20.70
CA ALA A 38 7.74 -14.94 -19.45
C ALA A 38 6.70 -14.53 -18.39
N THR A 39 6.38 -15.44 -17.48
CA THR A 39 5.44 -15.20 -16.38
C THR A 39 6.19 -15.25 -15.05
N MET A 40 6.02 -14.23 -14.21
CA MET A 40 6.58 -14.24 -12.85
C MET A 40 5.82 -15.26 -12.00
N THR A 41 6.55 -16.14 -11.32
CA THR A 41 5.97 -17.18 -10.44
C THR A 41 5.78 -16.64 -9.02
N ASN A 42 5.18 -17.43 -8.13
CA ASN A 42 5.06 -17.11 -6.70
C ASN A 42 6.32 -17.43 -5.88
N GLN A 43 7.36 -17.97 -6.52
CA GLN A 43 8.58 -18.42 -5.85
C GLN A 43 9.73 -17.43 -6.07
N HIS A 44 10.67 -17.39 -5.12
CA HIS A 44 11.89 -16.59 -5.20
C HIS A 44 13.10 -17.54 -5.15
N CYS A 45 14.23 -17.12 -5.73
CA CYS A 45 15.46 -17.89 -5.71
C CYS A 45 16.08 -17.90 -4.31
N ASP A 46 16.43 -19.06 -3.77
CA ASP A 46 17.03 -19.17 -2.44
C ASP A 46 18.45 -18.57 -2.36
N GLU A 47 19.14 -18.44 -3.49
CA GLU A 47 20.52 -17.91 -3.55
C GLU A 47 20.55 -16.38 -3.56
N CYS A 48 19.68 -15.73 -4.35
CA CYS A 48 19.72 -14.27 -4.54
C CYS A 48 18.43 -13.55 -4.12
N GLY A 49 17.36 -14.28 -3.83
CA GLY A 49 16.06 -13.71 -3.41
C GLY A 49 15.23 -13.10 -4.54
N ASP A 50 15.69 -13.11 -5.79
CA ASP A 50 14.91 -12.58 -6.92
C ASP A 50 13.73 -13.52 -7.28
N PRO A 51 12.60 -12.98 -7.76
CA PRO A 51 11.47 -13.79 -8.22
C PRO A 51 11.88 -14.74 -9.35
N LEU A 52 11.34 -15.97 -9.32
CA LEU A 52 11.52 -16.93 -10.40
C LEU A 52 10.53 -16.65 -11.53
N PHE A 53 10.97 -16.78 -12.77
CA PHE A 53 10.15 -16.61 -13.97
C PHE A 53 9.98 -17.94 -14.69
N SER A 54 8.83 -18.14 -15.32
CA SER A 54 8.52 -19.28 -16.17
C SER A 54 8.37 -18.84 -17.62
N HIS A 55 9.07 -19.51 -18.54
CA HIS A 55 8.98 -19.29 -19.98
C HIS A 55 9.12 -20.65 -20.66
N ASP A 56 8.24 -20.96 -21.62
CA ASP A 56 8.21 -22.24 -22.32
C ASP A 56 8.19 -23.49 -21.41
N GLY A 57 7.58 -23.37 -20.23
CA GLY A 57 7.47 -24.45 -19.23
C GLY A 57 8.72 -24.65 -18.34
N GLN A 58 9.74 -23.81 -18.49
CA GLN A 58 10.95 -23.85 -17.68
C GLN A 58 10.95 -22.69 -16.67
N THR A 59 11.15 -23.01 -15.38
CA THR A 59 11.30 -22.03 -14.32
C THR A 59 12.78 -21.70 -14.12
N PHE A 60 13.12 -20.41 -14.10
CA PHE A 60 14.50 -19.94 -13.95
C PHE A 60 14.59 -18.63 -13.16
N CYS A 61 15.76 -18.42 -12.53
CA CYS A 61 16.11 -17.16 -11.89
C CYS A 61 16.75 -16.21 -12.92
N PRO A 62 16.27 -14.96 -13.07
CA PRO A 62 16.81 -14.01 -14.04
C PRO A 62 18.24 -13.52 -13.72
N THR A 63 18.64 -13.62 -12.45
CA THR A 63 19.94 -13.13 -11.95
C THR A 63 20.98 -14.24 -11.88
N CYS A 64 20.63 -15.40 -11.33
CA CYS A 64 21.58 -16.51 -11.17
C CYS A 64 21.78 -17.31 -12.47
N GLN A 65 20.75 -17.42 -13.32
CA GLN A 65 20.75 -18.27 -14.53
C GLN A 65 21.20 -19.73 -14.31
N ALA A 66 21.34 -20.17 -13.06
CA ALA A 66 21.68 -21.52 -12.67
C ALA A 66 20.41 -22.27 -12.25
N GLY A 67 20.16 -23.40 -12.92
CA GLY A 67 19.18 -24.39 -12.50
C GLY A 67 17.79 -24.19 -13.07
N THR A 68 17.52 -24.84 -14.20
CA THR A 68 16.19 -25.36 -14.54
C THR A 68 15.65 -26.18 -13.36
N GLN A 69 14.98 -25.53 -12.42
CA GLN A 69 14.26 -26.24 -11.37
C GLN A 69 12.96 -26.76 -11.98
N GLN A 70 12.99 -28.04 -12.35
CA GLN A 70 11.84 -28.87 -12.63
C GLN A 70 10.84 -28.75 -11.46
N PRO A 71 9.53 -28.60 -11.68
CA PRO A 71 8.57 -28.49 -10.58
C PRO A 71 8.61 -29.75 -9.70
N ALA A 72 8.96 -29.58 -8.43
CA ALA A 72 8.80 -30.61 -7.41
C ALA A 72 7.33 -30.69 -6.98
N ASP A 73 6.47 -31.15 -7.89
CA ASP A 73 5.18 -31.75 -7.56
C ASP A 73 5.36 -33.27 -7.57
N ALA A 74 5.86 -33.80 -6.45
CA ALA A 74 5.81 -35.23 -6.16
C ALA A 74 5.72 -35.41 -4.65
N GLN A 75 4.49 -35.53 -4.18
CA GLN A 75 4.17 -36.29 -2.97
C GLN A 75 4.90 -37.64 -3.04
N GLN A 76 5.72 -37.94 -2.03
CA GLN A 76 5.98 -39.30 -1.58
C GLN A 76 6.39 -39.27 -0.12
N GLN A 77 5.41 -39.61 0.72
CA GLN A 77 5.65 -40.37 1.92
C GLN A 77 6.57 -41.55 1.57
N ALA A 78 7.73 -41.62 2.20
CA ALA A 78 8.52 -42.84 2.28
C ALA A 78 8.89 -43.04 3.74
N ASP A 79 8.06 -43.85 4.38
CA ASP A 79 8.38 -44.65 5.55
C ASP A 79 9.70 -45.40 5.30
N THR A 80 10.71 -45.15 6.12
CA THR A 80 11.82 -46.10 6.30
C THR A 80 12.31 -46.01 7.72
N GLN A 81 11.75 -46.90 8.52
CA GLN A 81 12.20 -47.30 9.84
C GLN A 81 13.64 -47.84 9.78
N GLN A 82 14.50 -47.38 10.70
CA GLN A 82 15.51 -48.25 11.31
C GLN A 82 15.62 -47.96 12.81
N PRO A 83 15.90 -48.99 13.63
CA PRO A 83 15.58 -49.01 15.05
C PRO A 83 16.73 -48.51 15.90
N MET A 84 16.42 -47.78 16.98
CA MET A 84 17.25 -47.79 18.18
C MET A 84 16.36 -47.98 19.41
N ASP A 85 16.59 -49.13 20.03
CA ASP A 85 16.02 -49.63 21.26
C ASP A 85 16.56 -48.83 22.45
N THR A 86 15.71 -48.12 23.20
CA THR A 86 15.83 -48.02 24.67
C THR A 86 14.56 -47.44 25.32
N GLN A 87 13.75 -48.36 25.86
CA GLN A 87 13.06 -48.32 27.16
C GLN A 87 12.40 -47.02 27.68
N GLN A 88 11.07 -46.96 27.51
CA GLN A 88 10.03 -47.03 28.57
C GLN A 88 10.04 -46.02 29.74
N ALA A 89 9.02 -45.13 29.76
CA ALA A 89 8.15 -44.86 30.92
C ALA A 89 6.90 -44.00 30.58
N ASN A 90 5.78 -44.68 30.38
CA ASN A 90 4.40 -44.44 30.88
C ASN A 90 3.76 -43.03 31.01
N GLY A 91 2.53 -42.93 30.47
CA GLY A 91 1.39 -42.16 31.04
C GLY A 91 0.78 -41.10 30.11
N ALA A 92 -0.30 -41.43 29.37
CA ALA A 92 -1.69 -40.96 29.59
C ALA A 92 -1.92 -39.45 29.31
N GLN A 93 -2.80 -38.93 28.44
CA GLN A 93 -4.11 -39.32 27.93
C GLN A 93 -4.50 -38.45 26.71
N GLN A 94 -5.29 -39.01 25.80
CA GLN A 94 -6.08 -38.34 24.74
C GLN A 94 -7.54 -38.16 25.25
N PRO A 95 -8.38 -37.24 24.70
CA PRO A 95 -9.17 -37.51 23.48
C PRO A 95 -9.25 -36.28 22.52
N ALA A 96 -9.19 -36.42 21.19
CA ALA A 96 -10.23 -36.82 20.21
C ALA A 96 -11.38 -35.81 20.00
N ASN A 97 -11.39 -35.13 18.85
CA ASN A 97 -12.57 -34.78 18.02
C ASN A 97 -12.08 -34.17 16.69
N ALA A 98 -12.11 -34.88 15.57
CA ALA A 98 -13.25 -35.11 14.66
C ALA A 98 -13.48 -33.96 13.65
N ALA A 99 -13.02 -34.23 12.42
CA ALA A 99 -13.59 -33.93 11.09
C ALA A 99 -14.44 -32.66 10.88
N GLN A 100 -14.08 -31.88 9.85
CA GLN A 100 -14.87 -31.80 8.60
C GLN A 100 -14.20 -30.88 7.56
N SER A 101 -13.89 -31.46 6.39
CA SER A 101 -13.89 -30.74 5.10
C SER A 101 -15.35 -30.57 4.64
N PRO A 102 -15.61 -29.67 3.69
CA PRO A 102 -16.07 -30.17 2.39
C PRO A 102 -15.42 -29.49 1.18
N ALA A 103 -15.51 -30.23 0.08
CA ALA A 103 -15.03 -29.96 -1.27
C ALA A 103 -15.98 -29.06 -2.08
N THR A 104 -15.41 -28.42 -3.12
CA THR A 104 -15.86 -28.17 -4.52
C THR A 104 -17.38 -28.10 -4.81
N GLU A 105 -17.95 -27.09 -5.50
CA GLU A 105 -17.86 -26.83 -6.97
C GLU A 105 -18.59 -25.51 -7.40
N PRO A 106 -18.46 -25.06 -8.68
CA PRO A 106 -18.76 -23.71 -9.17
C PRO A 106 -20.17 -23.58 -9.78
N GLU A 107 -20.71 -22.35 -9.84
CA GLU A 107 -21.80 -22.00 -10.76
C GLU A 107 -21.57 -20.61 -11.38
N SER A 108 -21.58 -20.61 -12.72
CA SER A 108 -21.71 -19.44 -13.57
C SER A 108 -23.18 -19.05 -13.69
N SER A 109 -23.49 -17.76 -13.66
CA SER A 109 -24.49 -17.18 -14.58
C SER A 109 -24.43 -15.67 -14.61
N ALA A 110 -24.48 -15.18 -15.85
CA ALA A 110 -24.43 -13.80 -16.30
C ALA A 110 -25.60 -12.96 -15.80
N THR A 111 -25.40 -11.64 -15.68
CA THR A 111 -26.36 -10.62 -16.15
C THR A 111 -25.62 -9.30 -16.36
N GLN A 112 -25.45 -8.95 -17.65
CA GLN A 112 -25.21 -7.59 -18.14
C GLN A 112 -26.48 -6.74 -17.93
N PRO A 113 -26.33 -5.41 -17.86
CA PRO A 113 -27.11 -4.60 -18.80
C PRO A 113 -26.22 -3.60 -19.57
N GLN A 114 -26.24 -3.77 -20.88
CA GLN A 114 -25.99 -2.71 -21.84
C GLN A 114 -27.12 -1.67 -21.78
N SER A 115 -26.77 -0.39 -21.85
CA SER A 115 -27.58 0.63 -22.52
C SER A 115 -26.64 1.59 -23.22
N THR A 116 -26.76 1.64 -24.53
CA THR A 116 -26.03 2.47 -25.48
C THR A 116 -26.72 3.84 -25.65
N PRO A 117 -26.35 4.71 -26.60
CA PRO A 117 -25.91 6.10 -26.39
C PRO A 117 -27.00 7.08 -26.84
N THR A 118 -26.64 8.33 -27.23
CA THR A 118 -27.48 9.39 -27.86
C THR A 118 -27.84 10.48 -26.83
N ASP A 119 -27.61 11.78 -26.99
CA ASP A 119 -27.19 12.61 -28.12
C ASP A 119 -26.52 13.89 -27.56
N THR A 120 -25.52 14.40 -28.27
CA THR A 120 -25.12 15.82 -28.19
C THR A 120 -26.00 16.61 -29.16
N PRO A 121 -26.31 17.87 -28.86
CA PRO A 121 -25.76 18.88 -29.77
C PRO A 121 -25.21 20.11 -29.06
N ALA A 122 -24.03 20.53 -29.52
CA ALA A 122 -23.54 21.89 -29.40
C ALA A 122 -24.36 22.80 -30.33
N THR A 123 -24.62 24.05 -29.93
CA THR A 123 -24.66 25.18 -30.86
C THR A 123 -24.78 26.55 -30.17
N ASN A 124 -23.91 27.44 -30.64
CA ASN A 124 -24.01 28.89 -30.77
C ASN A 124 -23.91 29.83 -29.57
N GLY A 125 -22.81 30.59 -29.59
CA GLY A 125 -22.77 31.97 -29.11
C GLY A 125 -23.19 32.99 -30.18
N HIS A 126 -22.99 34.26 -29.78
CA HIS A 126 -23.11 35.55 -30.51
C HIS A 126 -24.43 36.36 -30.30
N PRO A 127 -24.41 37.72 -30.42
CA PRO A 127 -24.60 38.66 -29.31
C PRO A 127 -25.62 39.80 -29.59
N GLY A 128 -25.86 40.68 -28.60
CA GLY A 128 -26.55 41.97 -28.75
C GLY A 128 -27.07 42.46 -27.38
N ALA A 129 -26.46 43.47 -26.74
CA ALA A 129 -26.77 44.91 -26.85
C ALA A 129 -28.28 45.19 -26.61
N SER A 130 -28.76 45.99 -25.65
CA SER A 130 -28.23 47.23 -25.07
C SER A 130 -28.98 47.60 -23.77
N ASP A 131 -28.32 48.43 -22.95
CA ASP A 131 -28.88 49.44 -22.03
C ASP A 131 -29.65 49.06 -20.74
N GLY A 132 -29.03 49.42 -19.60
CA GLY A 132 -29.71 49.66 -18.33
C GLY A 132 -28.89 49.31 -17.08
N ARG A 133 -28.19 50.27 -16.47
CA ARG A 133 -27.55 50.17 -15.14
C ARG A 133 -27.63 51.55 -14.43
N PRO A 134 -27.64 51.70 -13.08
CA PRO A 134 -28.31 50.97 -11.97
C PRO A 134 -29.03 51.96 -10.98
N PRO A 135 -29.44 51.58 -9.74
CA PRO A 135 -28.53 51.34 -8.61
C PRO A 135 -28.80 50.07 -7.77
N GLU A 136 -27.77 49.78 -6.98
CA GLU A 136 -27.48 48.73 -5.98
C GLU A 136 -28.55 48.47 -4.89
N PRO A 137 -28.51 47.30 -4.19
CA PRO A 137 -27.67 47.25 -2.99
C PRO A 137 -26.75 46.01 -2.89
N THR A 138 -25.54 46.31 -2.44
CA THR A 138 -24.47 45.42 -1.97
C THR A 138 -24.97 44.35 -0.99
N GLN A 139 -24.72 43.07 -1.31
CA GLN A 139 -24.36 42.07 -0.31
C GLN A 139 -23.08 41.36 -0.75
N GLN A 140 -22.01 41.94 -0.25
CA GLN A 140 -20.64 41.47 -0.30
C GLN A 140 -20.54 40.18 0.52
N SER A 141 -20.53 39.01 -0.13
CA SER A 141 -19.96 37.81 0.49
C SER A 141 -18.45 37.85 0.32
N THR A 142 -17.82 38.80 1.01
CA THR A 142 -16.41 38.71 1.36
C THR A 142 -16.32 37.59 2.38
N GLN A 143 -15.98 36.37 1.95
CA GLN A 143 -15.28 35.45 2.83
C GLN A 143 -13.91 36.07 3.07
N GLN A 144 -13.92 36.89 4.11
CA GLN A 144 -12.79 37.58 4.66
C GLN A 144 -11.81 36.50 5.09
N SER A 145 -10.77 36.27 4.27
CA SER A 145 -9.47 35.83 4.73
C SER A 145 -9.03 36.83 5.79
N THR A 146 -9.52 36.67 7.01
CA THR A 146 -9.01 37.42 8.14
C THR A 146 -7.67 36.79 8.47
N SER A 147 -6.63 37.44 7.96
CA SER A 147 -5.32 37.46 8.58
C SER A 147 -5.51 38.07 9.98
N GLN A 148 -6.10 37.32 10.90
CA GLN A 148 -6.09 37.68 12.31
C GLN A 148 -4.69 37.32 12.79
N SER A 149 -3.86 38.35 12.86
CA SER A 149 -2.66 38.34 13.69
C SER A 149 -3.12 38.27 15.15
N SER A 150 -3.71 37.13 15.54
CA SER A 150 -3.91 36.80 16.94
C SER A 150 -2.53 36.76 17.60
N PRO A 151 -2.39 37.16 18.87
CA PRO A 151 -1.16 36.93 19.62
C PRO A 151 -0.74 35.47 19.46
N PRO A 152 0.57 35.17 19.39
CA PRO A 152 1.08 33.83 19.09
C PRO A 152 0.47 32.74 19.99
N THR A 153 0.13 33.11 21.23
CA THR A 153 -0.51 32.24 22.23
C THR A 153 -1.95 31.81 21.88
N GLU A 154 -2.75 32.67 21.24
CA GLU A 154 -4.10 32.33 20.79
C GLU A 154 -4.08 31.41 19.57
N GLY A 155 -3.13 31.62 18.65
CA GLY A 155 -2.89 30.72 17.52
C GLY A 155 -2.49 29.32 17.97
N LEU A 156 -1.59 29.21 18.94
CA LEU A 156 -1.15 27.94 19.51
C LEU A 156 -2.30 27.19 20.21
N THR A 157 -3.12 27.91 20.98
CA THR A 157 -4.28 27.33 21.67
C THR A 157 -5.33 26.81 20.68
N THR A 158 -5.56 27.54 19.59
CA THR A 158 -6.47 27.14 18.51
C THR A 158 -5.94 25.91 17.77
N ALA A 159 -4.64 25.87 17.46
CA ALA A 159 -3.98 24.72 16.86
C ALA A 159 -4.09 23.47 17.75
N ARG A 160 -3.87 23.62 19.07
CA ARG A 160 -4.04 22.55 20.05
C ARG A 160 -5.44 21.94 20.02
N GLN A 161 -6.48 22.79 20.04
CA GLN A 161 -7.88 22.32 20.00
C GLN A 161 -8.21 21.60 18.69
N SER A 162 -7.70 22.11 17.56
CA SER A 162 -7.88 21.48 16.24
C SER A 162 -7.26 20.07 16.17
N LEU A 163 -6.06 19.91 16.75
CA LEU A 163 -5.38 18.61 16.83
C LEU A 163 -6.15 17.61 17.70
N ILE A 164 -6.62 18.02 18.88
CA ILE A 164 -7.44 17.18 19.77
C ILE A 164 -8.72 16.70 19.06
N GLY A 165 -9.40 17.60 18.34
CA GLY A 165 -10.57 17.25 17.54
C GLY A 165 -10.25 16.25 16.43
N THR A 166 -9.09 16.40 15.79
CA THR A 166 -8.62 15.51 14.72
C THR A 166 -8.33 14.10 15.24
N ILE A 167 -7.61 13.97 16.36
CA ILE A 167 -7.32 12.69 17.02
C ILE A 167 -8.63 11.98 17.38
N THR A 168 -9.58 12.71 17.97
CA THR A 168 -10.88 12.16 18.38
C THR A 168 -11.66 11.64 17.17
N ARG A 169 -11.73 12.44 16.10
CA ARG A 169 -12.44 12.09 14.86
C ARG A 169 -11.87 10.83 14.21
N PHE A 170 -10.55 10.75 14.06
CA PHE A 170 -9.90 9.60 13.43
C PHE A 170 -10.02 8.34 14.29
N SER A 171 -9.89 8.45 15.60
CA SER A 171 -10.10 7.33 16.53
C SER A 171 -11.52 6.77 16.45
N GLN A 172 -12.53 7.65 16.39
CA GLN A 172 -13.93 7.24 16.22
C GLN A 172 -14.21 6.63 14.84
N GLN A 173 -13.61 7.14 13.76
CA GLN A 173 -13.76 6.57 12.42
C GLN A 173 -13.11 5.19 12.31
N ALA A 174 -11.96 4.98 12.98
CA ALA A 174 -11.29 3.68 13.02
C ALA A 174 -12.16 2.64 13.72
N ALA A 175 -12.81 3.00 14.83
CA ALA A 175 -13.69 2.09 15.59
C ALA A 175 -14.98 1.72 14.83
N LYS A 176 -15.43 2.55 13.89
CA LYS A 176 -16.64 2.32 13.08
C LYS A 176 -16.37 1.54 11.79
N THR A 177 -15.10 1.31 11.46
CA THR A 177 -14.69 0.69 10.21
C THR A 177 -14.47 -0.80 10.41
N ASP A 178 -15.08 -1.63 9.56
CA ASP A 178 -14.88 -3.09 9.57
C ASP A 178 -13.63 -3.53 8.76
N ASP A 179 -13.06 -2.66 7.93
CA ASP A 179 -11.84 -2.94 7.16
C ASP A 179 -10.57 -2.72 8.02
N PRO A 180 -9.79 -3.78 8.30
CA PRO A 180 -8.60 -3.68 9.14
C PRO A 180 -7.49 -2.81 8.53
N ARG A 181 -7.39 -2.70 7.19
CA ARG A 181 -6.36 -1.85 6.56
C ARG A 181 -6.70 -0.38 6.77
N ARG A 182 -7.95 -0.01 6.46
CA ARG A 182 -8.44 1.34 6.67
C ARG A 182 -8.43 1.77 8.14
N ALA A 183 -8.75 0.86 9.07
CA ALA A 183 -8.63 1.15 10.50
C ALA A 183 -7.18 1.50 10.90
N LYS A 184 -6.18 0.78 10.38
CA LYS A 184 -4.76 1.08 10.62
C LYS A 184 -4.34 2.44 10.08
N GLU A 185 -4.80 2.81 8.89
CA GLU A 185 -4.51 4.12 8.29
C GLU A 185 -5.09 5.27 9.12
N LEU A 186 -6.34 5.14 9.57
CA LEU A 186 -6.99 6.15 10.43
C LEU A 186 -6.26 6.30 11.78
N LEU A 187 -5.82 5.18 12.38
CA LEU A 187 -5.05 5.21 13.62
C LEU A 187 -3.64 5.79 13.43
N ALA A 188 -3.00 5.56 12.28
CA ALA A 188 -1.73 6.18 11.95
C ALA A 188 -1.87 7.71 11.87
N ALA A 189 -2.91 8.21 11.18
CA ALA A 189 -3.20 9.65 11.12
C ALA A 189 -3.50 10.25 12.51
N ALA A 190 -4.22 9.53 13.37
CA ALA A 190 -4.45 9.95 14.76
C ALA A 190 -3.14 10.02 15.56
N ARG A 191 -2.21 9.08 15.35
CA ARG A 191 -0.91 9.06 16.01
C ARG A 191 -0.03 10.23 15.59
N GLU A 192 0.03 10.53 14.30
CA GLU A 192 0.77 11.69 13.77
C GLU A 192 0.24 12.99 14.38
N ALA A 193 -1.09 13.15 14.46
CA ALA A 193 -1.69 14.31 15.12
C ALA A 193 -1.41 14.37 16.64
N ALA A 194 -1.27 13.23 17.30
CA ALA A 194 -0.88 13.18 18.72
C ALA A 194 0.60 13.52 18.93
N GLU A 195 1.46 13.14 17.99
CA GLU A 195 2.88 13.49 18.01
C GLU A 195 3.10 14.99 17.80
N THR A 196 2.35 15.60 16.87
CA THR A 196 2.38 17.07 16.70
C THR A 196 1.81 17.78 17.92
N LEU A 197 0.72 17.28 18.51
CA LEU A 197 0.17 17.83 19.75
C LEU A 197 1.23 17.79 20.85
N ARG A 198 1.91 16.66 21.03
CA ARG A 198 2.99 16.49 22.00
C ARG A 198 4.12 17.50 21.78
N ALA A 199 4.55 17.71 20.53
CA ALA A 199 5.60 18.67 20.22
C ALA A 199 5.21 20.10 20.67
N LEU A 200 3.96 20.50 20.50
CA LEU A 200 3.43 21.80 20.94
C LEU A 200 3.25 21.92 22.47
N GLU A 201 3.30 20.83 23.24
CA GLU A 201 3.21 20.89 24.70
C GLU A 201 4.58 21.02 25.38
N PHE A 202 5.66 20.74 24.66
CA PHE A 202 7.04 20.77 25.16
C PHE A 202 7.88 21.93 24.58
N GLU A 203 7.27 22.83 23.79
CA GLU A 203 7.79 24.18 23.46
C GLU A 203 7.42 25.20 24.53
#